data_AF-A0AAX4KC86-F1
#
_entry.id   AF-A0AAX4KC86-F1
#
_cell.length_a   1.000
_cell.length_b   1.000
_cell.length_c   1.000
_cell.angle_alpha   90.00
_cell.angle_beta   90.00
_cell.angle_gamma   90.00
#
_symmetry.space_group_name_H-M   'P 1'
#
loop_
_entity.id
_entity.type
_entity.pdbx_description
1 polymer ?
#
loop_
_entity_poly.entity_id
_entity_poly.type
_entity_poly.pdbx_seq_one_letter_code
_entity_poly.pdbx_strand_id
1 'polypeptide(L)'
;MAHLANLSKEELIAKIEYLENAARSKASTIPSQNEVQPINVPIAPTASASASSSSTPTPVLGENGKPLRKHERKVLKKSDKPFSFHSHPTRHIALMISYYGWPYCGLALQPPIGGKPAVDTVESELLKALEKTKLIEEGQGLEGCGYSRCGRTDRGVSGHGQVVNLWVRSSRKRDDGGEQLPYEVGWKDARDPKEVKVKPQPTEEHVDTETGDKNDKKKNKKKEAYDTVKSPSGPILEFPYPKLLNSVLPPSIRVLAWSPLNQEFDSRFSCSYRHYKYAFHLRPTPTTPSLDLGLMSEGAGYLIGENDHRNFCKLDGSKQIKNHKRTVLKAYFETDPQTNGDRIIFNLVGTAFLWHQVRHIIAILFLIGSKLEKPAIVKDLLDVEKYPSKPIYTMGDPLPLTLHECGYEEGILDWRFGGYDGPYKSLTDQRKEELYACAMGGREGFERQLLGASQEADLRSWQVNGSLRKLQEVYGTPAKKDKKDQIIYPVGGGEVIIGMNYKKLENRPRGETPDEVNRKWRELKGRAGGRGKKYEGMDLDVEEDGGDE
;
A
#
# COMPACT_ATOMS: atom_id res chain seq x y z
N MET A 1 21.63 -30.65 23.02
CA MET A 1 22.82 -29.78 22.96
C MET A 1 24.11 -30.57 23.12
N ALA A 2 24.32 -31.36 24.19
CA ALA A 2 25.56 -32.13 24.38
C ALA A 2 25.91 -33.14 23.25
N HIS A 3 24.91 -33.73 22.60
CA HIS A 3 25.11 -34.66 21.48
C HIS A 3 25.51 -33.96 20.16
N LEU A 4 25.26 -32.64 20.01
CA LEU A 4 25.62 -31.90 18.80
C LEU A 4 27.09 -31.48 18.79
N ALA A 5 27.71 -31.39 19.97
CA ALA A 5 29.09 -30.95 20.14
C ALA A 5 30.13 -31.98 19.64
N ASN A 6 29.75 -33.25 19.53
CA ASN A 6 30.63 -34.36 19.13
C ASN A 6 30.48 -34.77 17.66
N LEU A 7 29.66 -34.07 16.87
CA LEU A 7 29.45 -34.39 15.46
C LEU A 7 30.53 -33.73 14.60
N SER A 8 31.05 -34.46 13.62
CA SER A 8 31.93 -33.91 12.59
C SER A 8 31.20 -32.88 11.73
N LYS A 9 31.95 -32.05 10.99
CA LYS A 9 31.38 -31.01 10.12
C LYS A 9 30.42 -31.62 9.08
N GLU A 10 30.78 -32.77 8.54
CA GLU A 10 30.02 -33.51 7.53
C GLU A 10 28.71 -34.07 8.13
N GLU A 11 28.77 -34.58 9.36
CA GLU A 11 27.59 -35.08 10.08
C GLU A 11 26.62 -33.95 10.46
N LEU A 12 27.15 -32.76 10.79
CA LEU A 12 26.35 -31.57 11.08
C LEU A 12 25.62 -31.06 9.84
N ILE A 13 26.30 -31.02 8.70
CA ILE A 13 25.69 -30.65 7.40
C ILE A 13 24.59 -31.64 7.03
N ALA A 14 24.86 -32.95 7.11
CA ALA A 14 23.86 -33.98 6.83
C ALA A 14 22.65 -33.90 7.78
N LYS A 15 22.87 -33.52 9.04
CA LYS A 15 21.79 -33.35 10.01
C LYS A 15 20.95 -32.10 9.73
N ILE A 16 21.57 -31.01 9.29
CA ILE A 16 20.87 -29.78 8.89
C ILE A 16 20.02 -30.06 7.65
N GLU A 17 20.59 -30.69 6.60
CA GLU A 17 19.83 -31.07 5.39
C GLU A 17 18.66 -32.00 5.71
N TYR A 18 18.88 -32.98 6.60
CA TYR A 18 17.82 -33.87 7.06
C TYR A 18 16.68 -33.11 7.76
N LEU A 19 17.00 -32.15 8.63
CA LEU A 19 16.03 -31.35 9.36
C LEU A 19 15.29 -30.35 8.45
N GLU A 20 15.98 -29.76 7.48
CA GLU A 20 15.36 -28.90 6.47
C GLU A 20 14.38 -29.68 5.59
N ASN A 21 14.75 -30.88 5.17
CA ASN A 21 13.86 -31.77 4.41
C ASN A 21 12.66 -32.25 5.25
N ALA A 22 12.88 -32.55 6.54
CA ALA A 22 11.79 -32.90 7.47
C ALA A 22 10.86 -31.72 7.77
N ALA A 23 11.36 -30.48 7.75
CA ALA A 23 10.54 -29.28 7.88
C ALA A 23 9.71 -29.02 6.61
N ARG A 24 10.30 -29.23 5.42
CA ARG A 24 9.58 -29.14 4.14
C ARG A 24 8.48 -30.20 4.01
N SER A 25 8.72 -31.43 4.47
CA SER A 25 7.70 -32.48 4.43
C SER A 25 6.54 -32.24 5.41
N LYS A 26 6.81 -31.63 6.57
CA LYS A 26 5.76 -31.19 7.52
C LYS A 26 4.97 -29.98 7.02
N ALA A 27 5.59 -29.07 6.26
CA ALA A 27 4.86 -27.98 5.59
C ALA A 27 3.89 -28.50 4.51
N SER A 28 4.14 -29.70 3.97
CA SER A 28 3.29 -30.36 2.97
C SER A 28 2.17 -31.21 3.57
N THR A 29 2.03 -31.30 4.90
CA THR A 29 1.01 -32.12 5.59
C THR A 29 -0.15 -31.28 6.17
N ILE A 30 -0.47 -30.14 5.56
CA ILE A 30 -1.78 -29.49 5.74
C ILE A 30 -2.69 -30.06 4.64
N PRO A 31 -3.86 -30.65 4.95
CA PRO A 31 -4.66 -31.35 3.94
C PRO A 31 -5.26 -30.36 2.95
N SER A 32 -4.76 -30.36 1.71
CA SER A 32 -5.50 -29.88 0.55
C SER A 32 -6.50 -30.96 0.14
N GLN A 33 -7.79 -30.69 0.32
CA GLN A 33 -8.80 -31.44 -0.41
C GLN A 33 -8.83 -30.95 -1.86
N ASN A 34 -8.52 -31.90 -2.76
CA ASN A 34 -8.91 -32.02 -4.17
C ASN A 34 -7.70 -32.14 -5.12
N GLU A 35 -7.21 -33.37 -5.28
CA GLU A 35 -6.58 -33.82 -6.52
C GLU A 35 -7.57 -34.72 -7.28
N VAL A 36 -7.88 -34.33 -8.52
CA VAL A 36 -8.46 -35.21 -9.53
C VAL A 36 -7.32 -35.64 -10.44
N GLN A 37 -7.16 -36.96 -10.61
CA GLN A 37 -6.09 -37.59 -11.37
C GLN A 37 -6.24 -37.40 -12.89
N PRO A 38 -5.14 -37.45 -13.67
CA PRO A 38 -5.17 -37.33 -15.12
C PRO A 38 -5.51 -38.67 -15.79
N ILE A 39 -6.49 -38.67 -16.69
CA ILE A 39 -6.79 -39.80 -17.58
C ILE A 39 -6.07 -39.57 -18.91
N ASN A 40 -5.25 -40.57 -19.26
CA ASN A 40 -4.50 -40.72 -20.50
C ASN A 40 -5.42 -41.30 -21.60
N VAL A 41 -5.55 -40.67 -22.76
CA VAL A 41 -6.22 -41.27 -23.95
C VAL A 41 -5.51 -40.83 -25.25
N PRO A 42 -5.34 -41.71 -26.26
CA PRO A 42 -4.35 -41.57 -27.32
C PRO A 42 -4.84 -40.86 -28.61
N ILE A 43 -3.88 -40.62 -29.51
CA ILE A 43 -3.96 -39.82 -30.73
C ILE A 43 -4.50 -40.59 -31.96
N ALA A 44 -5.27 -39.85 -32.79
CA ALA A 44 -5.56 -39.95 -34.25
C ALA A 44 -6.64 -40.94 -34.76
N PRO A 45 -7.24 -40.73 -35.98
CA PRO A 45 -6.93 -39.76 -37.04
C PRO A 45 -8.11 -38.93 -37.62
N THR A 46 -7.72 -38.00 -38.49
CA THR A 46 -8.48 -37.10 -39.38
C THR A 46 -9.55 -37.77 -40.27
N ALA A 47 -10.70 -37.10 -40.44
CA ALA A 47 -11.52 -37.18 -41.65
C ALA A 47 -12.34 -35.89 -41.87
N SER A 48 -12.28 -35.37 -43.09
CA SER A 48 -13.05 -34.26 -43.65
C SER A 48 -14.51 -34.63 -43.92
N ALA A 49 -15.46 -33.70 -43.69
CA ALA A 49 -16.61 -33.47 -44.59
C ALA A 49 -17.45 -32.25 -44.15
N SER A 50 -17.77 -31.44 -45.16
CA SER A 50 -18.81 -30.41 -45.22
C SER A 50 -20.23 -30.93 -44.99
N ALA A 51 -21.11 -30.14 -44.34
CA ALA A 51 -22.45 -29.80 -44.85
C ALA A 51 -23.28 -28.97 -43.84
N SER A 52 -24.09 -28.08 -44.42
CA SER A 52 -25.09 -27.18 -43.86
C SER A 52 -26.27 -27.84 -43.13
N SER A 53 -26.86 -27.14 -42.15
CA SER A 53 -28.27 -26.65 -42.16
C SER A 53 -29.02 -26.74 -40.83
N SER A 54 -29.84 -25.71 -40.62
CA SER A 54 -31.11 -25.68 -39.86
C SER A 54 -31.07 -25.56 -38.33
N SER A 55 -31.76 -24.50 -37.90
CA SER A 55 -32.00 -24.07 -36.54
C SER A 55 -33.08 -24.90 -35.85
N THR A 56 -32.72 -25.61 -34.77
CA THR A 56 -33.59 -25.88 -33.63
C THR A 56 -32.75 -25.90 -32.34
N PRO A 57 -33.21 -25.31 -31.23
CA PRO A 57 -32.44 -25.27 -30.00
C PRO A 57 -32.49 -26.62 -29.28
N THR A 58 -31.34 -27.27 -29.14
CA THR A 58 -31.16 -28.49 -28.36
C THR A 58 -31.50 -28.25 -26.87
N PRO A 59 -32.28 -29.11 -26.22
CA PRO A 59 -32.63 -28.92 -24.81
C PRO A 59 -31.40 -29.11 -23.91
N VAL A 60 -31.10 -28.12 -23.05
CA VAL A 60 -30.11 -28.27 -21.98
C VAL A 60 -30.62 -29.32 -20.99
N LEU A 61 -29.86 -30.42 -20.86
CA LEU A 61 -30.12 -31.58 -19.99
C LEU A 61 -29.30 -31.43 -18.70
N GLY A 62 -29.86 -31.85 -17.55
CA GLY A 62 -29.10 -31.96 -16.29
C GLY A 62 -28.28 -33.26 -16.23
N GLU A 63 -27.49 -33.45 -15.16
CA GLU A 63 -26.61 -34.63 -14.97
C GLU A 63 -27.32 -35.99 -15.13
N ASN A 64 -28.63 -36.04 -14.91
CA ASN A 64 -29.45 -37.25 -15.05
C ASN A 64 -30.11 -37.41 -16.44
N GLY A 65 -29.66 -36.67 -17.46
CA GLY A 65 -30.17 -36.76 -18.84
C GLY A 65 -31.61 -36.25 -19.03
N LYS A 66 -32.22 -35.61 -18.03
CA LYS A 66 -33.58 -35.04 -18.12
C LYS A 66 -33.55 -33.53 -18.44
N PRO A 67 -34.56 -32.99 -19.15
CA PRO A 67 -34.65 -31.56 -19.42
C PRO A 67 -34.79 -30.76 -18.12
N LEU A 68 -33.92 -29.76 -17.91
CA LEU A 68 -33.96 -28.88 -16.74
C LEU A 68 -35.30 -28.13 -16.66
N ARG A 69 -35.88 -28.04 -15.45
CA ARG A 69 -37.15 -27.34 -15.23
C ARG A 69 -36.97 -25.83 -15.49
N LYS A 70 -38.05 -25.14 -15.87
CA LYS A 70 -38.04 -23.70 -16.24
C LYS A 70 -37.43 -22.80 -15.15
N HIS A 71 -37.56 -23.18 -13.88
CA HIS A 71 -36.94 -22.49 -12.75
C HIS A 71 -35.42 -22.72 -12.68
N GLU A 72 -34.95 -23.96 -12.84
CA GLU A 72 -33.51 -24.32 -12.85
C GLU A 72 -32.80 -23.68 -14.04
N ARG A 73 -33.42 -23.67 -15.22
CA ARG A 73 -32.94 -22.93 -16.41
C ARG A 73 -32.88 -21.41 -16.17
N LYS A 74 -33.80 -20.85 -15.37
CA LYS A 74 -33.79 -19.42 -15.00
C LYS A 74 -32.69 -19.11 -13.99
N VAL A 75 -32.40 -20.01 -13.06
CA VAL A 75 -31.33 -19.86 -12.06
C VAL A 75 -29.96 -19.93 -12.74
N LEU A 76 -29.72 -20.92 -13.61
CA LEU A 76 -28.51 -21.03 -14.43
C LEU A 76 -28.34 -19.82 -15.39
N LYS A 77 -29.42 -19.34 -16.04
CA LYS A 77 -29.36 -18.12 -16.85
C LYS A 77 -29.14 -16.82 -16.07
N LYS A 78 -29.32 -16.83 -14.74
CA LYS A 78 -29.13 -15.65 -13.87
C LYS A 78 -27.72 -15.61 -13.28
N SER A 79 -27.05 -16.75 -13.14
CA SER A 79 -25.65 -16.84 -12.69
C SER A 79 -24.62 -16.48 -13.77
N ASP A 80 -24.96 -16.61 -15.06
CA ASP A 80 -24.00 -16.44 -16.17
C ASP A 80 -24.00 -15.05 -16.82
N LYS A 81 -24.77 -14.08 -16.30
CA LYS A 81 -24.71 -12.72 -16.83
C LYS A 81 -23.52 -11.97 -16.22
N PRO A 82 -22.59 -11.42 -17.03
CA PRO A 82 -21.51 -10.59 -16.51
C PRO A 82 -22.11 -9.41 -15.74
N PHE A 83 -21.51 -9.10 -14.59
CA PHE A 83 -21.97 -8.00 -13.76
C PHE A 83 -21.78 -6.69 -14.50
N SER A 84 -22.86 -5.90 -14.66
CA SER A 84 -22.81 -4.64 -15.38
C SER A 84 -22.62 -3.47 -14.42
N PHE A 85 -21.41 -2.94 -14.34
CA PHE A 85 -21.09 -1.77 -13.53
C PHE A 85 -21.81 -0.50 -14.01
N HIS A 86 -22.02 -0.36 -15.32
CA HIS A 86 -22.76 0.76 -15.94
C HIS A 86 -24.21 0.93 -15.45
N SER A 87 -24.78 -0.12 -14.84
CA SER A 87 -26.12 -0.08 -14.25
C SER A 87 -26.14 0.42 -12.80
N HIS A 88 -24.97 0.70 -12.22
CA HIS A 88 -24.82 1.17 -10.85
C HIS A 88 -24.21 2.59 -10.83
N PRO A 89 -24.68 3.47 -9.93
CA PRO A 89 -24.00 4.72 -9.63
C PRO A 89 -22.60 4.48 -9.04
N THR A 90 -21.76 5.50 -9.10
CA THR A 90 -20.44 5.52 -8.47
C THR A 90 -20.39 6.57 -7.38
N ARG A 91 -19.32 6.60 -6.60
CA ARG A 91 -19.06 7.63 -5.61
C ARG A 91 -17.56 7.82 -5.46
N HIS A 92 -17.13 9.07 -5.35
CA HIS A 92 -15.76 9.37 -4.98
C HIS A 92 -15.61 9.25 -3.46
N ILE A 93 -14.66 8.43 -3.03
CA ILE A 93 -14.42 8.18 -1.62
C ILE A 93 -12.94 8.25 -1.29
N ALA A 94 -12.63 8.61 -0.05
CA ALA A 94 -11.34 8.35 0.57
C ALA A 94 -11.44 7.11 1.47
N LEU A 95 -10.39 6.31 1.52
CA LEU A 95 -10.23 5.19 2.44
C LEU A 95 -9.04 5.46 3.35
N MET A 96 -9.23 5.26 4.65
CA MET A 96 -8.14 5.17 5.61
C MET A 96 -7.71 3.72 5.74
N ILE A 97 -6.45 3.43 5.44
CA ILE A 97 -5.89 2.08 5.37
C ILE A 97 -4.73 1.96 6.36
N SER A 98 -4.71 0.83 7.08
CA SER A 98 -3.62 0.39 7.92
C SER A 98 -3.06 -0.94 7.42
N TYR A 99 -1.75 -1.12 7.41
CA TYR A 99 -1.07 -2.32 6.94
C TYR A 99 0.31 -2.52 7.57
N TYR A 100 0.75 -3.78 7.66
CA TYR A 100 2.14 -4.13 7.97
C TYR A 100 2.95 -4.05 6.69
N GLY A 101 4.10 -3.37 6.74
CA GLY A 101 4.96 -3.24 5.56
C GLY A 101 5.82 -4.47 5.26
N TRP A 102 6.18 -5.27 6.28
CA TRP A 102 7.14 -6.37 6.13
C TRP A 102 6.78 -7.44 5.10
N PRO A 103 5.49 -7.82 4.86
CA PRO A 103 5.16 -8.87 3.91
C PRO A 103 5.26 -8.37 2.45
N TYR A 104 5.31 -7.05 2.26
CA TYR A 104 5.06 -6.44 0.96
C TYR A 104 6.28 -5.69 0.44
N CYS A 105 6.37 -5.58 -0.88
CA CYS A 105 7.38 -4.79 -1.58
C CYS A 105 7.03 -3.29 -1.64
N GLY A 106 6.42 -2.77 -0.57
CA GLY A 106 5.96 -1.38 -0.44
C GLY A 106 4.46 -1.22 -0.69
N LEU A 107 3.99 0.02 -0.64
CA LEU A 107 2.58 0.34 -0.90
C LEU A 107 2.26 0.19 -2.40
N ALA A 108 3.01 0.93 -3.23
CA ALA A 108 2.66 1.17 -4.62
C ALA A 108 2.73 -0.10 -5.46
N LEU A 109 1.74 -0.27 -6.33
CA LEU A 109 1.73 -1.33 -7.34
C LEU A 109 2.99 -1.23 -8.21
N GLN A 110 3.54 -2.38 -8.61
CA GLN A 110 4.71 -2.47 -9.48
C GLN A 110 4.40 -3.39 -10.66
N PRO A 111 4.74 -2.99 -11.90
CA PRO A 111 4.52 -3.82 -13.06
C PRO A 111 5.43 -5.06 -13.01
N PRO A 112 4.99 -6.21 -13.55
CA PRO A 112 5.84 -7.38 -13.63
C PRO A 112 7.04 -7.11 -14.54
N ILE A 113 8.25 -7.25 -13.99
CA ILE A 113 9.49 -7.14 -14.76
C ILE A 113 9.74 -8.48 -15.44
N GLY A 114 9.92 -8.48 -16.76
CA GLY A 114 10.14 -9.70 -17.55
C GLY A 114 11.23 -10.61 -16.97
N GLY A 115 10.89 -11.86 -16.68
CA GLY A 115 11.78 -12.86 -16.08
C GLY A 115 11.77 -12.90 -14.55
N LYS A 116 11.05 -12.01 -13.87
CA LYS A 116 10.82 -12.05 -12.41
C LYS A 116 9.32 -12.25 -12.11
N PRO A 117 8.97 -12.98 -11.04
CA PRO A 117 7.58 -13.09 -10.61
C PRO A 117 7.04 -11.72 -10.19
N ALA A 118 5.72 -11.53 -10.30
CA ALA A 118 5.05 -10.36 -9.76
C ALA A 118 5.33 -10.25 -8.24
N VAL A 119 5.57 -9.03 -7.78
CA VAL A 119 5.81 -8.77 -6.36
C VAL A 119 4.51 -8.40 -5.67
N ASP A 120 4.31 -8.92 -4.46
CA ASP A 120 3.16 -8.57 -3.66
C ASP A 120 3.37 -7.19 -3.04
N THR A 121 2.48 -6.27 -3.38
CA THR A 121 2.41 -4.91 -2.84
C THR A 121 1.07 -4.70 -2.14
N VAL A 122 0.98 -3.74 -1.24
CA VAL A 122 -0.28 -3.46 -0.54
C VAL A 122 -1.37 -3.06 -1.54
N GLU A 123 -1.02 -2.27 -2.56
CA GLU A 123 -1.94 -1.90 -3.64
C GLU A 123 -2.37 -3.09 -4.50
N SER A 124 -1.51 -4.09 -4.71
CA SER A 124 -1.92 -5.30 -5.44
C SER A 124 -3.00 -6.08 -4.69
N GLU A 125 -2.91 -6.18 -3.36
CA GLU A 125 -3.93 -6.83 -2.54
C GLU A 125 -5.21 -5.99 -2.45
N LEU A 126 -5.07 -4.66 -2.39
CA LEU A 126 -6.20 -3.74 -2.41
C LEU A 126 -6.95 -3.80 -3.74
N LEU A 127 -6.25 -3.84 -4.87
CA LEU A 127 -6.82 -4.00 -6.21
C LEU A 127 -7.61 -5.31 -6.30
N LYS A 128 -6.98 -6.45 -5.94
CA LYS A 128 -7.65 -7.76 -5.89
C LYS A 128 -8.92 -7.72 -5.03
N ALA A 129 -8.89 -7.03 -3.89
CA ALA A 129 -10.05 -6.88 -3.00
C ALA A 129 -11.17 -6.02 -3.61
N LEU A 130 -10.82 -4.90 -4.24
CA LEU A 130 -11.76 -4.00 -4.89
C LEU A 130 -12.47 -4.67 -6.08
N GLU A 131 -11.73 -5.41 -6.91
CA GLU A 131 -12.27 -6.17 -8.03
C GLU A 131 -13.17 -7.33 -7.54
N LYS A 132 -12.67 -8.12 -6.58
CA LYS A 132 -13.42 -9.27 -6.01
C LYS A 132 -14.73 -8.86 -5.34
N THR A 133 -14.77 -7.68 -4.71
CA THR A 133 -15.99 -7.11 -4.11
C THR A 133 -16.88 -6.36 -5.11
N LYS A 134 -16.44 -6.28 -6.38
CA LYS A 134 -17.10 -5.55 -7.46
C LYS A 134 -17.33 -4.09 -7.11
N LEU A 135 -16.36 -3.48 -6.43
CA LEU A 135 -16.36 -2.03 -6.18
C LEU A 135 -15.78 -1.26 -7.37
N ILE A 136 -14.87 -1.88 -8.13
CA ILE A 136 -14.29 -1.35 -9.38
C ILE A 136 -14.30 -2.43 -10.47
N GLU A 137 -14.08 -2.05 -11.73
CA GLU A 137 -14.01 -3.02 -12.85
C GLU A 137 -12.82 -3.93 -12.69
N GLU A 138 -13.00 -5.20 -13.02
CA GLU A 138 -11.87 -6.11 -13.17
C GLU A 138 -11.08 -5.77 -14.44
N GLY A 139 -9.75 -5.63 -14.30
CA GLY A 139 -8.84 -5.46 -15.44
C GLY A 139 -8.58 -4.01 -15.89
N GLN A 140 -9.24 -3.02 -15.29
CA GLN A 140 -8.93 -1.59 -15.52
C GLN A 140 -7.81 -1.05 -14.61
N GLY A 141 -7.38 -1.86 -13.64
CA GLY A 141 -6.35 -1.46 -12.67
C GLY A 141 -6.79 -0.30 -11.76
N LEU A 142 -5.84 0.23 -11.00
CA LEU A 142 -6.09 1.36 -10.10
C LEU A 142 -6.31 2.68 -10.87
N GLU A 143 -5.69 2.85 -12.04
CA GLU A 143 -5.87 4.04 -12.88
C GLU A 143 -7.32 4.20 -13.34
N GLY A 144 -7.99 3.09 -13.70
CA GLY A 144 -9.39 3.10 -14.13
C GLY A 144 -10.40 3.55 -13.07
N CYS A 145 -10.00 3.75 -11.82
CA CYS A 145 -10.86 4.28 -10.75
C CYS A 145 -10.39 5.61 -10.19
N GLY A 146 -9.46 6.31 -10.86
CA GLY A 146 -8.98 7.63 -10.42
C GLY A 146 -8.27 7.54 -9.09
N TYR A 147 -7.51 6.45 -8.90
CA TYR A 147 -6.82 6.15 -7.67
C TYR A 147 -5.68 7.13 -7.43
N SER A 148 -5.64 7.69 -6.24
CA SER A 148 -4.49 8.45 -5.74
C SER A 148 -4.18 8.05 -4.29
N ARG A 149 -2.92 8.29 -3.89
CA ARG A 149 -2.32 7.81 -2.64
C ARG A 149 -1.57 8.95 -1.95
N CYS A 150 -1.76 9.10 -0.64
CA CYS A 150 -1.13 10.19 0.10
C CYS A 150 0.39 10.04 0.22
N GLY A 151 0.87 8.89 0.70
CA GLY A 151 2.29 8.62 0.94
C GLY A 151 2.74 7.32 0.30
N ARG A 152 3.78 7.34 -0.54
CA ARG A 152 4.34 6.12 -1.13
C ARG A 152 5.35 5.49 -0.15
N THR A 153 4.91 4.53 0.66
CA THR A 153 5.80 3.85 1.62
C THR A 153 6.68 2.81 0.92
N ASP A 154 7.97 2.79 1.28
CA ASP A 154 8.95 1.84 0.75
C ASP A 154 8.69 0.40 1.22
N ARG A 155 9.39 -0.57 0.61
CA ARG A 155 9.42 -1.96 1.07
C ARG A 155 9.75 -2.05 2.57
N GLY A 156 8.95 -2.83 3.29
CA GLY A 156 9.10 -3.05 4.72
C GLY A 156 8.49 -1.96 5.61
N VAL A 157 8.14 -0.80 5.07
CA VAL A 157 7.58 0.34 5.83
C VAL A 157 6.09 0.14 6.03
N SER A 158 5.63 0.23 7.29
CA SER A 158 4.22 0.09 7.63
C SER A 158 3.46 1.41 7.43
N GLY A 159 2.14 1.33 7.26
CA GLY A 159 1.28 2.51 7.21
C GLY A 159 0.10 2.28 8.15
N HIS A 160 -0.13 3.17 9.12
CA HIS A 160 -1.24 3.02 10.06
C HIS A 160 -2.39 3.99 9.76
N GLY A 161 -2.08 5.13 9.14
CA GLY A 161 -3.04 6.14 8.72
C GLY A 161 -2.81 6.55 7.27
N GLN A 162 -2.56 5.57 6.39
CA GLN A 162 -2.47 5.83 4.96
C GLN A 162 -3.84 6.25 4.46
N VAL A 163 -3.88 7.24 3.56
CA VAL A 163 -5.12 7.67 2.92
C VAL A 163 -4.98 7.55 1.41
N VAL A 164 -6.01 6.97 0.80
CA VAL A 164 -6.13 6.81 -0.65
C VAL A 164 -7.50 7.32 -1.05
N ASN A 165 -7.63 7.87 -2.26
CA ASN A 165 -8.92 8.24 -2.84
C ASN A 165 -9.12 7.50 -4.16
N LEU A 166 -10.37 7.18 -4.47
CA LEU A 166 -10.78 6.45 -5.65
C LEU A 166 -12.30 6.53 -5.84
N TRP A 167 -12.74 6.24 -7.05
CA TRP A 167 -14.14 6.08 -7.38
C TRP A 167 -14.56 4.62 -7.25
N VAL A 168 -15.67 4.38 -6.57
CA VAL A 168 -16.20 3.02 -6.36
C VAL A 168 -17.68 2.96 -6.68
N ARG A 169 -18.19 1.76 -6.89
CA ARG A 169 -19.63 1.48 -6.97
C ARG A 169 -20.34 1.95 -5.70
N SER A 170 -21.48 2.60 -5.89
CA SER A 170 -22.35 3.09 -4.81
C SER A 170 -23.71 2.40 -4.85
N SER A 171 -24.32 2.19 -3.69
CA SER A 171 -25.72 1.79 -3.58
C SER A 171 -26.66 3.01 -3.55
N ARG A 172 -26.13 4.21 -3.30
CA ARG A 172 -26.88 5.46 -3.37
C ARG A 172 -27.25 5.79 -4.81
N LYS A 173 -28.41 6.43 -4.98
CA LYS A 173 -28.86 6.92 -6.29
C LYS A 173 -28.22 8.27 -6.62
N ARG A 174 -28.30 8.68 -7.89
CA ARG A 174 -27.71 9.94 -8.38
C ARG A 174 -28.24 11.20 -7.67
N ASP A 175 -29.46 11.13 -7.16
CA ASP A 175 -30.15 12.19 -6.43
C ASP A 175 -29.94 12.12 -4.91
N ASP A 176 -29.24 11.10 -4.41
CA ASP A 176 -29.06 10.82 -2.98
C ASP A 176 -27.59 10.47 -2.64
N GLY A 177 -26.64 11.14 -3.29
CA GLY A 177 -25.20 11.04 -3.01
C GLY A 177 -24.42 9.98 -3.78
N GLY A 178 -25.08 9.27 -4.70
CA GLY A 178 -24.40 8.58 -5.81
C GLY A 178 -24.14 9.57 -6.95
N GLU A 179 -23.16 9.27 -7.79
CA GLU A 179 -22.70 10.11 -8.89
C GLU A 179 -22.58 9.29 -10.18
N GLN A 180 -22.44 9.99 -11.31
CA GLN A 180 -21.94 9.37 -12.53
C GLN A 180 -20.43 9.50 -12.54
N LEU A 181 -19.74 8.43 -12.91
CA LEU A 181 -18.30 8.49 -12.99
C LEU A 181 -17.83 9.55 -14.01
N PRO A 182 -16.83 10.38 -13.68
CA PRO A 182 -16.26 11.34 -14.62
C PRO A 182 -15.74 10.66 -15.87
N TYR A 183 -15.79 11.34 -17.03
CA TYR A 183 -15.30 10.76 -18.29
C TYR A 183 -13.78 10.53 -18.29
N GLU A 184 -13.05 11.38 -17.57
CA GLU A 184 -11.60 11.33 -17.39
C GLU A 184 -11.14 10.16 -16.52
N VAL A 185 -12.03 9.66 -15.65
CA VAL A 185 -11.79 8.53 -14.75
C VAL A 185 -12.66 7.38 -15.23
N GLY A 186 -12.10 6.43 -15.97
CA GLY A 186 -12.90 5.67 -16.94
C GLY A 186 -14.08 4.87 -16.40
N TRP A 187 -15.31 5.19 -16.86
CA TRP A 187 -16.41 4.24 -17.09
C TRP A 187 -17.45 4.79 -18.11
N LYS A 188 -17.27 4.50 -19.42
CA LYS A 188 -18.30 4.00 -20.39
C LYS A 188 -17.71 3.59 -21.74
N ASP A 189 -18.26 2.57 -22.45
CA ASP A 189 -19.48 2.71 -23.27
C ASP A 189 -20.48 1.52 -23.29
N ALA A 190 -21.76 1.82 -23.54
CA ALA A 190 -22.72 0.91 -24.15
C ALA A 190 -23.39 1.65 -25.31
N ARG A 191 -22.93 1.42 -26.55
CA ARG A 191 -23.58 1.94 -27.77
C ARG A 191 -25.05 1.47 -27.79
N ASP A 192 -26.07 2.30 -28.02
CA ASP A 192 -26.15 3.73 -28.38
C ASP A 192 -27.34 4.40 -27.65
N PRO A 193 -27.21 5.64 -27.16
CA PRO A 193 -28.33 6.57 -27.18
C PRO A 193 -28.47 7.10 -28.61
N LYS A 194 -29.61 6.80 -29.24
CA LYS A 194 -30.00 7.40 -30.53
C LYS A 194 -29.72 8.92 -30.53
N GLU A 195 -28.94 9.34 -31.52
CA GLU A 195 -28.72 10.71 -32.01
C GLU A 195 -29.28 11.85 -31.15
N VAL A 196 -28.40 12.48 -30.36
CA VAL A 196 -28.59 13.89 -30.01
C VAL A 196 -28.12 14.72 -31.20
N LYS A 197 -29.05 15.07 -32.09
CA LYS A 197 -28.83 16.15 -33.06
C LYS A 197 -28.86 17.48 -32.33
N VAL A 198 -27.71 18.15 -32.23
CA VAL A 198 -27.65 19.55 -31.82
C VAL A 198 -28.01 20.45 -33.01
N LYS A 199 -29.07 21.24 -32.77
CA LYS A 199 -29.60 22.48 -33.38
C LYS A 199 -28.99 23.04 -34.67
N PRO A 200 -29.84 23.76 -35.42
CA PRO A 200 -29.63 25.20 -35.54
C PRO A 200 -30.86 26.00 -35.07
N GLN A 201 -30.61 27.13 -34.39
CA GLN A 201 -31.53 28.29 -34.42
C GLN A 201 -31.46 28.92 -35.83
N PRO A 202 -32.55 29.50 -36.36
CA PRO A 202 -32.81 30.92 -36.08
C PRO A 202 -34.30 31.36 -36.06
N THR A 203 -34.53 32.41 -35.25
CA THR A 203 -35.33 33.65 -35.47
C THR A 203 -36.86 33.66 -35.78
N GLU A 204 -37.49 34.65 -35.12
CA GLU A 204 -38.71 35.44 -35.42
C GLU A 204 -40.10 34.98 -34.89
N GLU A 205 -40.53 35.72 -33.84
CA GLU A 205 -41.77 36.49 -33.62
C GLU A 205 -43.19 36.03 -34.04
N HIS A 206 -44.14 36.38 -33.13
CA HIS A 206 -45.60 36.60 -33.26
C HIS A 206 -46.52 35.36 -33.33
N VAL A 207 -47.75 35.30 -32.77
CA VAL A 207 -48.59 36.04 -31.80
C VAL A 207 -49.86 35.17 -31.56
N ASP A 208 -50.41 35.21 -30.35
CA ASP A 208 -51.77 34.89 -29.83
C ASP A 208 -52.64 33.73 -30.40
N THR A 209 -53.17 32.90 -29.49
CA THR A 209 -54.59 32.95 -29.01
C THR A 209 -55.03 31.67 -28.28
N GLU A 210 -55.91 31.87 -27.31
CA GLU A 210 -56.62 30.88 -26.49
C GLU A 210 -57.54 29.96 -27.30
N THR A 211 -57.79 28.73 -26.80
CA THR A 211 -59.10 28.19 -26.39
C THR A 211 -59.06 26.66 -26.32
N GLY A 212 -59.68 26.09 -25.29
CA GLY A 212 -59.74 24.64 -25.05
C GLY A 212 -60.87 23.95 -25.81
N ASP A 213 -60.83 22.61 -25.86
CA ASP A 213 -61.98 21.78 -25.46
C ASP A 213 -61.60 20.31 -25.26
N LYS A 214 -62.49 19.62 -24.56
CA LYS A 214 -62.44 18.27 -23.98
C LYS A 214 -62.80 17.15 -24.96
N ASN A 215 -62.47 15.93 -24.50
CA ASN A 215 -63.11 14.63 -24.78
C ASN A 215 -62.84 14.03 -26.19
N ASP A 216 -62.64 12.72 -26.39
CA ASP A 216 -63.22 11.59 -25.69
C ASP A 216 -62.58 10.23 -26.08
N LYS A 217 -62.80 9.22 -25.23
CA LYS A 217 -62.91 7.76 -25.50
C LYS A 217 -61.68 6.82 -25.62
N LYS A 218 -61.39 6.19 -24.46
CA LYS A 218 -61.63 4.74 -24.15
C LYS A 218 -61.14 3.66 -25.14
N LYS A 219 -60.13 2.89 -24.73
CA LYS A 219 -60.18 1.46 -24.28
C LYS A 219 -58.82 0.76 -24.44
N ASN A 220 -58.18 0.38 -23.33
CA ASN A 220 -58.12 -1.04 -22.93
C ASN A 220 -57.40 -1.20 -21.58
N LYS A 221 -58.19 -1.54 -20.56
CA LYS A 221 -57.75 -2.20 -19.35
C LYS A 221 -57.45 -3.67 -19.71
N LYS A 222 -56.20 -4.10 -19.56
CA LYS A 222 -55.90 -5.44 -19.04
C LYS A 222 -54.73 -5.31 -18.07
N LYS A 223 -55.05 -5.53 -16.79
CA LYS A 223 -54.14 -5.78 -15.69
C LYS A 223 -53.30 -7.03 -16.00
N GLU A 224 -52.05 -7.03 -15.56
CA GLU A 224 -51.41 -8.08 -14.75
C GLU A 224 -49.95 -7.64 -14.54
N ALA A 225 -49.69 -6.92 -13.43
CA ALA A 225 -49.20 -7.50 -12.18
C ALA A 225 -47.77 -8.04 -12.32
N TYR A 226 -46.80 -7.12 -12.29
CA TYR A 226 -45.42 -7.44 -11.94
C TYR A 226 -45.19 -6.97 -10.51
N ASP A 227 -44.74 -7.90 -9.68
CA ASP A 227 -44.44 -7.76 -8.27
C ASP A 227 -43.78 -6.41 -7.94
N THR A 228 -44.60 -5.50 -7.40
CA THR A 228 -44.10 -4.38 -6.63
C THR A 228 -43.66 -4.97 -5.29
N VAL A 229 -42.46 -5.53 -5.26
CA VAL A 229 -41.75 -5.73 -4.00
C VAL A 229 -41.63 -4.33 -3.41
N LYS A 230 -42.44 -4.03 -2.40
CA LYS A 230 -42.33 -2.81 -1.59
C LYS A 230 -40.87 -2.71 -1.16
N SER A 231 -40.12 -1.80 -1.78
CA SER A 231 -38.82 -1.39 -1.26
C SER A 231 -39.04 -0.88 0.16
N PRO A 232 -38.17 -1.23 1.13
CA PRO A 232 -38.30 -0.69 2.47
C PRO A 232 -38.23 0.84 2.35
N SER A 233 -39.20 1.53 2.95
CA SER A 233 -39.38 2.99 2.89
C SER A 233 -38.33 3.78 3.69
N GLY A 234 -37.13 3.23 3.86
CA GLY A 234 -35.99 3.89 4.49
C GLY A 234 -35.03 4.48 3.45
N PRO A 235 -34.17 5.44 3.83
CA PRO A 235 -33.09 5.90 2.96
C PRO A 235 -32.20 4.71 2.60
N ILE A 236 -31.79 4.64 1.33
CA ILE A 236 -30.87 3.58 0.88
C ILE A 236 -29.54 3.82 1.59
N LEU A 237 -29.04 2.85 2.34
CA LEU A 237 -27.72 2.95 2.96
C LEU A 237 -26.64 2.61 1.92
N GLU A 238 -25.55 3.35 1.95
CA GLU A 238 -24.32 3.11 1.21
C GLU A 238 -23.71 1.75 1.58
N PHE A 239 -22.88 1.22 0.70
CA PHE A 239 -22.10 0.03 1.02
C PHE A 239 -21.20 0.25 2.25
N PRO A 240 -21.13 -0.72 3.18
CA PRO A 240 -20.18 -0.66 4.29
C PRO A 240 -18.77 -1.02 3.79
N TYR A 241 -18.15 -0.13 2.99
CA TYR A 241 -16.88 -0.39 2.27
C TYR A 241 -15.79 -1.03 3.14
N PRO A 242 -15.53 -0.56 4.38
CA PRO A 242 -14.52 -1.19 5.23
C PRO A 242 -14.84 -2.66 5.52
N LYS A 243 -16.11 -3.01 5.80
CA LYS A 243 -16.53 -4.38 6.09
C LYS A 243 -16.41 -5.28 4.86
N LEU A 244 -16.82 -4.80 3.69
CA LEU A 244 -16.69 -5.52 2.42
C LEU A 244 -15.23 -5.81 2.09
N LEU A 245 -14.38 -4.79 2.09
CA LEU A 245 -12.95 -4.94 1.78
C LEU A 245 -12.24 -5.82 2.81
N ASN A 246 -12.45 -5.59 4.10
CA ASN A 246 -11.80 -6.38 5.16
C ASN A 246 -12.22 -7.86 5.18
N SER A 247 -13.35 -8.23 4.55
CA SER A 247 -13.78 -9.63 4.41
C SER A 247 -12.95 -10.44 3.41
N VAL A 248 -12.25 -9.76 2.50
CA VAL A 248 -11.43 -10.39 1.45
C VAL A 248 -9.95 -10.03 1.56
N LEU A 249 -9.62 -8.92 2.23
CA LEU A 249 -8.25 -8.49 2.46
C LEU A 249 -7.53 -9.44 3.44
N PRO A 250 -6.22 -9.66 3.26
CA PRO A 250 -5.42 -10.42 4.20
C PRO A 250 -5.40 -9.76 5.59
N PRO A 251 -5.15 -10.51 6.67
CA PRO A 251 -5.11 -9.96 8.03
C PRO A 251 -4.13 -8.78 8.23
N SER A 252 -3.10 -8.71 7.39
CA SER A 252 -2.06 -7.69 7.35
C SER A 252 -2.49 -6.36 6.73
N ILE A 253 -3.70 -6.23 6.18
CA ILE A 253 -4.25 -4.98 5.62
C ILE A 253 -5.66 -4.76 6.16
N ARG A 254 -5.95 -3.56 6.65
CA ARG A 254 -7.25 -3.16 7.19
C ARG A 254 -7.67 -1.80 6.68
N VAL A 255 -8.87 -1.71 6.15
CA VAL A 255 -9.58 -0.45 5.94
C VAL A 255 -10.24 -0.06 7.25
N LEU A 256 -9.83 1.07 7.83
CA LEU A 256 -10.30 1.54 9.13
C LEU A 256 -11.58 2.39 8.98
N ALA A 257 -11.58 3.26 7.97
CA ALA A 257 -12.63 4.24 7.75
C ALA A 257 -12.75 4.57 6.26
N TRP A 258 -13.86 5.20 5.91
CA TRP A 258 -14.07 5.79 4.59
C TRP A 258 -14.68 7.18 4.72
N SER A 259 -14.46 8.06 3.75
CA SER A 259 -15.12 9.37 3.68
C SER A 259 -15.71 9.56 2.29
N PRO A 260 -16.93 10.09 2.15
CA PRO A 260 -17.36 10.63 0.87
C PRO A 260 -16.50 11.85 0.52
N LEU A 261 -16.26 12.07 -0.77
CA LEU A 261 -15.48 13.19 -1.27
C LEU A 261 -16.33 14.08 -2.18
N ASN A 262 -15.90 15.34 -2.31
CA ASN A 262 -16.30 16.20 -3.41
C ASN A 262 -15.27 16.08 -4.55
N GLN A 263 -15.62 16.55 -5.75
CA GLN A 263 -14.82 16.33 -6.97
C GLN A 263 -13.39 16.92 -6.92
N GLU A 264 -13.06 17.79 -5.97
CA GLU A 264 -11.77 18.49 -5.91
C GLU A 264 -10.73 17.85 -4.97
N PHE A 265 -11.00 16.67 -4.40
CA PHE A 265 -10.07 16.04 -3.45
C PHE A 265 -9.05 15.10 -4.12
N ASP A 266 -7.78 15.29 -3.77
CA ASP A 266 -6.71 14.33 -4.04
C ASP A 266 -5.94 13.98 -2.75
N SER A 267 -5.80 12.69 -2.46
CA SER A 267 -5.18 12.26 -1.21
C SER A 267 -3.71 12.69 -1.07
N ARG A 268 -3.00 12.91 -2.19
CA ARG A 268 -1.61 13.38 -2.21
C ARG A 268 -1.54 14.90 -2.11
N PHE A 269 -2.25 15.61 -2.97
CA PHE A 269 -2.11 17.06 -3.13
C PHE A 269 -2.92 17.85 -2.09
N SER A 270 -4.05 17.34 -1.62
CA SER A 270 -4.84 17.96 -0.55
C SER A 270 -4.26 17.70 0.85
N CYS A 271 -3.20 16.90 0.97
CA CYS A 271 -2.61 16.55 2.27
C CYS A 271 -1.71 17.67 2.81
N SER A 272 -2.03 18.15 4.00
CA SER A 272 -1.33 19.24 4.70
C SER A 272 -0.03 18.79 5.37
N TYR A 273 -0.02 17.58 5.96
CA TYR A 273 1.18 17.02 6.58
C TYR A 273 1.17 15.48 6.59
N ARG A 274 2.36 14.89 6.58
CA ARG A 274 2.57 13.48 6.91
C ARG A 274 3.31 13.38 8.25
N HIS A 275 2.84 12.49 9.11
CA HIS A 275 3.48 12.18 10.38
C HIS A 275 4.07 10.76 10.30
N TYR A 276 5.40 10.68 10.38
CA TYR A 276 6.11 9.42 10.51
C TYR A 276 6.52 9.17 11.96
N LYS A 277 6.41 7.91 12.37
CA LYS A 277 6.96 7.41 13.63
C LYS A 277 8.05 6.38 13.34
N TYR A 278 9.15 6.47 14.05
CA TYR A 278 10.24 5.49 14.01
C TYR A 278 10.52 4.98 15.41
N ALA A 279 10.21 3.71 15.67
CA ALA A 279 10.43 3.10 16.99
C ALA A 279 11.83 2.46 17.08
N PHE A 280 12.52 2.62 18.21
CA PHE A 280 13.79 1.96 18.47
C PHE A 280 14.04 1.83 19.97
N HIS A 281 14.97 0.96 20.35
CA HIS A 281 15.39 0.82 21.74
C HIS A 281 16.52 1.79 22.07
N LEU A 282 16.42 2.45 23.22
CA LEU A 282 17.42 3.35 23.78
C LEU A 282 18.77 2.63 23.94
N ARG A 283 18.71 1.33 24.28
CA ARG A 283 19.85 0.41 24.25
C ARG A 283 19.69 -0.55 23.06
N PRO A 284 20.44 -0.35 21.97
CA PRO A 284 20.37 -1.22 20.80
C PRO A 284 20.63 -2.69 21.10
N THR A 285 21.52 -2.97 22.06
CA THR A 285 21.81 -4.31 22.56
C THR A 285 22.09 -4.25 24.08
N PRO A 286 22.02 -5.38 24.81
CA PRO A 286 22.32 -5.41 26.24
C PRO A 286 23.74 -4.94 26.59
N THR A 287 24.66 -5.04 25.63
CA THR A 287 26.09 -4.76 25.82
C THR A 287 26.49 -3.38 25.33
N THR A 288 25.60 -2.65 24.65
CA THR A 288 25.90 -1.30 24.14
C THR A 288 25.44 -0.24 25.13
N PRO A 289 26.18 0.88 25.25
CA PRO A 289 25.70 2.04 25.99
C PRO A 289 24.39 2.56 25.41
N SER A 290 23.56 3.16 26.26
CA SER A 290 22.37 3.88 25.84
C SER A 290 22.71 5.01 24.87
N LEU A 291 21.87 5.23 23.86
CA LEU A 291 21.96 6.38 22.97
C LEU A 291 21.73 7.68 23.74
N ASP A 292 22.44 8.73 23.35
CA ASP A 292 22.31 10.06 23.92
C ASP A 292 21.13 10.83 23.28
N LEU A 293 19.96 10.72 23.90
CA LEU A 293 18.74 11.38 23.41
C LEU A 293 18.83 12.90 23.41
N GLY A 294 19.66 13.50 24.28
CA GLY A 294 19.87 14.94 24.32
C GLY A 294 20.55 15.42 23.02
N LEU A 295 21.63 14.74 22.64
CA LEU A 295 22.32 15.02 21.38
C LEU A 295 21.45 14.74 20.16
N MET A 296 20.68 13.64 20.18
CA MET A 296 19.74 13.32 19.09
C MET A 296 18.65 14.38 18.97
N SER A 297 18.12 14.89 20.08
CA SER A 297 17.10 15.96 20.10
C SER A 297 17.66 17.27 19.57
N GLU A 298 18.89 17.63 19.94
CA GLU A 298 19.57 18.81 19.37
C GLU A 298 19.73 18.68 17.85
N GLY A 299 20.21 17.51 17.38
CA GLY A 299 20.38 17.25 15.95
C GLY A 299 19.06 17.28 15.19
N ALA A 300 18.00 16.70 15.75
CA ALA A 300 16.66 16.70 15.16
C ALA A 300 16.06 18.11 15.10
N GLY A 301 16.35 18.97 16.07
CA GLY A 301 15.91 20.37 16.08
C GLY A 301 16.41 21.17 14.88
N TYR A 302 17.58 20.82 14.33
CA TYR A 302 18.13 21.48 13.13
C TYR A 302 17.42 21.10 11.83
N LEU A 303 16.57 20.06 11.83
CA LEU A 303 15.77 19.68 10.66
C LEU A 303 14.56 20.60 10.46
N ILE A 304 14.08 21.25 11.53
CA ILE A 304 12.83 22.03 11.54
C ILE A 304 12.98 23.26 10.63
N GLY A 305 11.93 23.54 9.85
CA GLY A 305 11.91 24.59 8.84
C GLY A 305 12.02 24.02 7.42
N GLU A 306 12.18 24.93 6.46
CA GLU A 306 12.37 24.59 5.05
C GLU A 306 13.87 24.46 4.75
N ASN A 307 14.32 23.25 4.40
CA ASN A 307 15.73 22.96 4.13
C ASN A 307 15.89 22.07 2.90
N ASP A 308 17.06 22.09 2.26
CA ASP A 308 17.40 21.16 1.19
C ASP A 308 17.86 19.81 1.76
N HIS A 309 17.08 18.76 1.48
CA HIS A 309 17.30 17.43 2.04
C HIS A 309 17.98 16.45 1.08
N ARG A 310 18.67 16.91 0.02
CA ARG A 310 19.37 16.02 -0.94
C ARG A 310 20.38 15.07 -0.28
N ASN A 311 21.04 15.54 0.78
CA ASN A 311 21.99 14.76 1.56
C ASN A 311 21.32 13.78 2.53
N PHE A 312 19.99 13.84 2.65
CA PHE A 312 19.18 12.95 3.46
C PHE A 312 18.24 12.10 2.62
N CYS A 313 18.38 11.99 1.30
CA CYS A 313 17.47 11.18 0.48
C CYS A 313 18.24 10.26 -0.48
N LYS A 314 17.53 9.29 -1.07
CA LYS A 314 18.03 8.60 -2.26
C LYS A 314 17.71 9.46 -3.49
N LEU A 315 18.69 9.70 -4.33
CA LEU A 315 18.50 10.41 -5.59
C LEU A 315 17.96 9.44 -6.62
N ASP A 316 16.94 9.86 -7.36
CA ASP A 316 16.34 9.10 -8.43
C ASP A 316 16.37 9.91 -9.72
N GLY A 317 17.26 9.51 -10.62
CA GLY A 317 17.40 10.15 -11.93
C GLY A 317 16.18 9.98 -12.82
N SER A 318 15.32 8.99 -12.59
CA SER A 318 14.13 8.79 -13.42
C SER A 318 13.09 9.91 -13.26
N LYS A 319 12.98 10.46 -12.05
CA LYS A 319 12.04 11.54 -11.70
C LYS A 319 12.57 12.93 -12.02
N GLN A 320 13.85 13.05 -12.42
CA GLN A 320 14.48 14.33 -12.81
C GLN A 320 14.26 15.46 -11.79
N ILE A 321 14.20 15.12 -10.49
CA ILE A 321 13.90 16.08 -9.42
C ILE A 321 15.03 17.09 -9.32
N LYS A 322 14.67 18.38 -9.39
CA LYS A 322 15.60 19.50 -9.15
C LYS A 322 15.42 20.08 -7.77
N ASN A 323 14.18 20.16 -7.29
CA ASN A 323 13.86 20.74 -5.99
C ASN A 323 13.84 19.68 -4.87
N HIS A 324 14.85 19.76 -4.00
CA HIS A 324 15.02 18.89 -2.84
C HIS A 324 14.64 19.58 -1.52
N LYS A 325 14.05 20.79 -1.58
CA LYS A 325 13.58 21.49 -0.39
C LYS A 325 12.33 20.83 0.17
N ARG A 326 12.30 20.60 1.47
CA ARG A 326 11.12 20.10 2.20
C ARG A 326 10.99 20.84 3.51
N THR A 327 9.75 20.95 4.00
CA THR A 327 9.45 21.63 5.25
C THR A 327 9.13 20.62 6.33
N VAL A 328 9.99 20.56 7.36
CA VAL A 328 9.76 19.80 8.58
C VAL A 328 9.09 20.73 9.59
N LEU A 329 7.91 20.33 10.06
CA LEU A 329 7.10 21.08 11.01
C LEU A 329 7.47 20.75 12.45
N LYS A 330 7.70 19.46 12.75
CA LYS A 330 8.05 18.97 14.09
C LYS A 330 8.99 17.78 13.98
N ALA A 331 9.98 17.72 14.87
CA ALA A 331 10.87 16.58 15.05
C ALA A 331 11.17 16.42 16.54
N TYR A 332 10.71 15.33 17.16
CA TYR A 332 10.82 15.15 18.61
C TYR A 332 10.77 13.67 19.02
N PHE A 333 11.21 13.38 20.24
CA PHE A 333 11.26 12.02 20.78
C PHE A 333 10.22 11.85 21.88
N GLU A 334 9.57 10.69 21.91
CA GLU A 334 8.67 10.25 22.97
C GLU A 334 9.20 8.93 23.54
N THR A 335 9.09 8.75 24.86
CA THR A 335 9.36 7.46 25.52
C THR A 335 8.07 6.67 25.61
N ASP A 336 8.11 5.37 25.30
CA ASP A 336 6.97 4.48 25.50
C ASP A 336 6.83 4.12 26.99
N PRO A 337 5.77 4.58 27.70
CA PRO A 337 5.59 4.30 29.11
C PRO A 337 5.48 2.81 29.43
N GLN A 338 5.05 1.99 28.46
CA GLN A 338 4.85 0.55 28.65
C GLN A 338 6.17 -0.24 28.70
N THR A 339 7.30 0.39 28.36
CA THR A 339 8.61 -0.28 28.24
C THR A 339 9.62 0.18 29.29
N ASN A 340 9.16 0.75 30.40
CA ASN A 340 10.02 1.44 31.38
C ASN A 340 10.93 2.51 30.73
N GLY A 341 10.49 3.10 29.60
CA GLY A 341 11.25 4.10 28.85
C GLY A 341 12.40 3.55 27.99
N ASP A 342 12.54 2.23 27.84
CA ASP A 342 13.58 1.65 26.99
C ASP A 342 13.25 1.79 25.49
N ARG A 343 11.97 1.78 25.12
CA ARG A 343 11.53 2.05 23.75
C ARG A 343 11.28 3.54 23.54
N ILE A 344 11.90 4.06 22.50
CA ILE A 344 11.83 5.45 22.06
C ILE A 344 11.12 5.51 20.72
N ILE A 345 10.28 6.53 20.56
CA ILE A 345 9.57 6.83 19.33
C ILE A 345 10.07 8.18 18.83
N PHE A 346 10.74 8.18 17.69
CA PHE A 346 11.04 9.41 16.97
C PHE A 346 9.84 9.81 16.11
N ASN A 347 9.32 11.00 16.37
CA ASN A 347 8.20 11.61 15.66
C ASN A 347 8.72 12.66 14.69
N LEU A 348 8.39 12.51 13.41
CA LEU A 348 8.75 13.45 12.35
C LEU A 348 7.51 13.86 11.57
N VAL A 349 7.18 15.14 11.61
CA VAL A 349 6.02 15.73 10.93
C VAL A 349 6.52 16.74 9.91
N GLY A 350 6.09 16.60 8.66
CA GLY A 350 6.47 17.49 7.57
C GLY A 350 5.41 17.54 6.48
N THR A 351 5.49 18.53 5.61
CA THR A 351 4.52 18.71 4.52
C THR A 351 4.65 17.60 3.46
N ALA A 352 5.89 17.26 3.10
CA ALA A 352 6.24 16.18 2.19
C ALA A 352 7.64 15.63 2.50
N PHE A 353 7.93 14.41 2.04
CA PHE A 353 9.23 13.77 2.21
C PHE A 353 9.76 13.24 0.87
N LEU A 354 11.08 13.33 0.68
CA LEU A 354 11.81 12.73 -0.43
C LEU A 354 11.97 11.22 -0.23
N TRP A 355 12.36 10.53 -1.30
CA TRP A 355 12.60 9.09 -1.25
C TRP A 355 13.65 8.73 -0.21
N HIS A 356 13.32 7.78 0.67
CA HIS A 356 14.16 7.34 1.80
C HIS A 356 14.49 8.42 2.85
N GLN A 357 13.85 9.60 2.82
CA GLN A 357 14.28 10.75 3.62
C GLN A 357 14.34 10.45 5.13
N VAL A 358 13.23 9.90 5.66
CA VAL A 358 13.10 9.63 7.09
C VAL A 358 14.13 8.60 7.57
N ARG A 359 14.41 7.58 6.76
CA ARG A 359 15.37 6.50 7.08
C ARG A 359 16.82 6.98 7.07
N HIS A 360 17.13 7.96 6.22
CA HIS A 360 18.44 8.61 6.22
C HIS A 360 18.58 9.58 7.39
N ILE A 361 17.53 10.32 7.75
CA ILE A 361 17.52 11.17 8.95
C ILE A 361 17.82 10.33 10.19
N ILE A 362 17.08 9.25 10.43
CA ILE A 362 17.26 8.45 11.65
C ILE A 362 18.65 7.79 11.69
N ALA A 363 19.23 7.41 10.56
CA ALA A 363 20.61 6.89 10.50
C ALA A 363 21.64 7.91 11.01
N ILE A 364 21.50 9.19 10.64
CA ILE A 364 22.38 10.25 11.15
C ILE A 364 22.13 10.50 12.64
N LEU A 365 20.88 10.50 13.07
CA LEU A 365 20.54 10.63 14.49
C LEU A 365 21.12 9.47 15.31
N PHE A 366 21.15 8.24 14.80
CA PHE A 366 21.82 7.13 15.48
C PHE A 366 23.33 7.33 15.62
N LEU A 367 24.00 7.89 14.61
CA LEU A 367 25.42 8.23 14.71
C LEU A 367 25.68 9.30 15.77
N ILE A 368 24.78 10.28 15.89
CA ILE A 368 24.82 11.32 16.93
C ILE A 368 24.56 10.72 18.31
N GLY A 369 23.53 9.89 18.45
CA GLY A 369 23.17 9.21 19.70
C GLY A 369 24.26 8.25 20.19
N SER A 370 25.00 7.61 19.27
CA SER A 370 26.18 6.80 19.58
C SER A 370 27.45 7.63 19.84
N LYS A 371 27.36 8.97 19.86
CA LYS A 371 28.48 9.91 20.08
C LYS A 371 29.60 9.80 19.05
N LEU A 372 29.29 9.26 17.87
CA LEU A 372 30.23 9.15 16.75
C LEU A 372 30.25 10.43 15.90
N GLU A 373 29.14 11.16 15.90
CA GLU A 373 28.99 12.46 15.24
C GLU A 373 28.43 13.52 16.20
N LYS A 374 28.71 14.78 15.91
CA LYS A 374 28.15 15.92 16.68
C LYS A 374 26.79 16.33 16.09
N PRO A 375 25.85 16.86 16.89
CA PRO A 375 24.55 17.35 16.40
C PRO A 375 24.65 18.34 15.22
N ALA A 376 25.69 19.20 15.22
CA ALA A 376 25.95 20.17 14.16
C ALA A 376 26.12 19.56 12.76
N ILE A 377 26.43 18.27 12.64
CA ILE A 377 26.52 17.59 11.34
C ILE A 377 25.22 17.66 10.55
N VAL A 378 24.07 17.76 11.24
CA VAL A 378 22.77 17.91 10.57
C VAL A 378 22.72 19.23 9.81
N LYS A 379 23.11 20.35 10.44
CA LYS A 379 23.21 21.64 9.76
C LYS A 379 24.15 21.57 8.57
N ASP A 380 25.33 20.98 8.77
CA ASP A 380 26.32 20.89 7.72
C ASP A 380 25.81 20.11 6.51
N LEU A 381 25.03 19.03 6.73
CA LEU A 381 24.44 18.24 5.65
C LEU A 381 23.25 18.92 4.98
N LEU A 382 22.56 19.84 5.65
CA LEU A 382 21.53 20.68 5.02
C LEU A 382 22.13 21.85 4.22
N ASP A 383 23.37 22.23 4.53
CA ASP A 383 24.14 23.21 3.77
C ASP A 383 24.75 22.59 2.51
N VAL A 384 24.11 22.89 1.37
CA VAL A 384 24.51 22.39 0.04
C VAL A 384 25.78 23.05 -0.50
N GLU A 385 26.16 24.23 0.01
CA GLU A 385 27.42 24.88 -0.38
C GLU A 385 28.60 24.19 0.30
N LYS A 386 28.43 23.83 1.58
CA LYS A 386 29.42 23.06 2.32
C LYS A 386 29.50 21.61 1.83
N TYR A 387 28.36 20.95 1.63
CA TYR A 387 28.29 19.57 1.15
C TYR A 387 27.38 19.46 -0.07
N PRO A 388 27.94 19.61 -1.29
CA PRO A 388 27.16 19.54 -2.53
C PRO A 388 26.61 18.14 -2.83
N SER A 389 27.20 17.10 -2.23
CA SER A 389 26.73 15.72 -2.37
C SER A 389 26.83 14.90 -1.08
N LYS A 390 25.97 13.87 -1.06
CA LYS A 390 25.73 13.04 0.12
C LYS A 390 26.95 12.20 0.47
N PRO A 391 27.43 12.19 1.73
CA PRO A 391 28.44 11.22 2.16
C PRO A 391 27.86 9.80 2.15
N ILE A 392 28.70 8.80 1.92
CA ILE A 392 28.23 7.40 1.95
C ILE A 392 28.00 6.97 3.41
N TYR A 393 26.77 6.65 3.76
CA TYR A 393 26.39 6.06 5.05
C TYR A 393 25.23 5.09 4.89
N THR A 394 25.16 4.13 5.81
CA THR A 394 24.10 3.12 5.84
C THR A 394 22.79 3.78 6.26
N MET A 395 21.74 3.54 5.49
CA MET A 395 20.39 4.00 5.76
C MET A 395 19.75 3.17 6.88
N GLY A 396 18.84 3.77 7.65
CA GLY A 396 18.11 3.06 8.69
C GLY A 396 17.20 1.95 8.14
N ASP A 397 16.96 0.93 8.95
CA ASP A 397 16.09 -0.19 8.64
C ASP A 397 14.64 0.28 8.41
N PRO A 398 13.88 -0.28 7.44
CA PRO A 398 12.52 0.17 7.16
C PRO A 398 11.48 -0.37 8.16
N LEU A 399 11.76 -1.48 8.83
CA LEU A 399 10.81 -2.20 9.67
C LEU A 399 10.18 -1.33 10.77
N PRO A 400 10.94 -0.49 11.50
CA PRO A 400 10.39 0.32 12.59
C PRO A 400 9.75 1.63 12.10
N LEU A 401 9.84 1.92 10.80
CA LEU A 401 9.26 3.11 10.21
C LEU A 401 7.79 2.88 9.89
N THR A 402 6.96 3.80 10.34
CA THR A 402 5.53 3.81 10.07
C THR A 402 5.08 5.18 9.59
N LEU A 403 4.31 5.22 8.50
CA LEU A 403 3.46 6.37 8.18
C LEU A 403 2.27 6.37 9.15
N HIS A 404 2.35 7.19 10.19
CA HIS A 404 1.41 7.16 11.32
C HIS A 404 0.09 7.83 10.98
N GLU A 405 0.15 8.96 10.26
CA GLU A 405 -1.00 9.80 9.96
C GLU A 405 -0.77 10.64 8.70
N CYS A 406 -1.84 10.84 7.93
CA CYS A 406 -1.95 11.83 6.87
C CYS A 406 -2.96 12.90 7.30
N GLY A 407 -2.48 14.13 7.49
CA GLY A 407 -3.29 15.26 7.90
C GLY A 407 -3.91 15.99 6.71
N TYR A 408 -5.16 16.41 6.87
CA TYR A 408 -5.93 17.19 5.90
C TYR A 408 -6.60 18.35 6.63
N GLU A 409 -6.97 19.41 5.90
CA GLU A 409 -7.71 20.53 6.47
C GLU A 409 -9.05 20.08 7.05
N GLU A 410 -9.44 20.73 8.15
CA GLU A 410 -10.65 20.36 8.89
C GLU A 410 -11.89 20.49 8.00
N GLY A 411 -12.73 19.45 8.02
CA GLY A 411 -13.99 19.43 7.30
C GLY A 411 -13.93 19.01 5.84
N ILE A 412 -12.74 18.82 5.26
CA ILE A 412 -12.56 18.19 3.93
C ILE A 412 -13.00 16.72 3.98
N LEU A 413 -12.55 15.99 5.00
CA LEU A 413 -12.87 14.58 5.19
C LEU A 413 -13.93 14.39 6.29
N ASP A 414 -14.98 13.65 5.95
CA ASP A 414 -16.07 13.23 6.85
C ASP A 414 -15.91 11.73 7.13
N TRP A 415 -14.95 11.38 7.99
CA TRP A 415 -14.59 9.97 8.26
C TRP A 415 -15.74 9.18 8.87
N ARG A 416 -16.05 8.04 8.26
CA ARG A 416 -17.07 7.08 8.68
C ARG A 416 -16.41 5.78 9.07
N PHE A 417 -16.65 5.36 10.31
CA PHE A 417 -16.11 4.14 10.89
C PHE A 417 -17.20 3.07 10.94
N GLY A 418 -16.89 1.86 10.46
CA GLY A 418 -17.84 0.73 10.46
C GLY A 418 -18.96 0.84 9.42
N GLY A 419 -20.18 0.45 9.82
CA GLY A 419 -21.36 0.43 8.93
C GLY A 419 -22.19 1.71 8.93
N TYR A 420 -21.71 2.78 9.56
CA TYR A 420 -22.42 4.06 9.59
C TYR A 420 -22.26 4.81 8.27
N ASP A 421 -23.38 5.31 7.75
CA ASP A 421 -23.47 5.99 6.46
C ASP A 421 -24.19 7.36 6.55
N GLY A 422 -24.46 7.84 7.76
CA GLY A 422 -24.99 9.19 7.96
C GLY A 422 -23.90 10.28 7.89
N PRO A 423 -24.28 11.56 8.03
CA PRO A 423 -23.31 12.65 8.10
C PRO A 423 -22.53 12.58 9.42
N TYR A 424 -21.22 12.34 9.37
CA TYR A 424 -20.43 12.17 10.59
C TYR A 424 -20.36 13.47 11.41
N LYS A 425 -20.32 14.64 10.74
CA LYS A 425 -20.48 15.96 11.39
C LYS A 425 -21.72 16.07 12.29
N SER A 426 -22.82 15.41 11.93
CA SER A 426 -24.10 15.48 12.66
C SER A 426 -24.20 14.55 13.88
N LEU A 427 -23.22 13.66 14.06
CA LEU A 427 -23.19 12.76 15.22
C LEU A 427 -22.91 13.51 16.52
N THR A 428 -23.46 13.01 17.62
CA THR A 428 -23.08 13.44 18.97
C THR A 428 -21.61 13.11 19.23
N ASP A 429 -20.93 13.91 20.04
CA ASP A 429 -19.50 13.73 20.32
C ASP A 429 -19.22 12.36 20.96
N GLN A 430 -20.08 11.90 21.87
CA GLN A 430 -20.03 10.55 22.43
C GLN A 430 -20.02 9.46 21.35
N ARG A 431 -20.87 9.58 20.32
CA ARG A 431 -20.94 8.57 19.26
C ARG A 431 -19.73 8.64 18.32
N LYS A 432 -19.20 9.84 18.07
CA LYS A 432 -17.95 10.04 17.32
C LYS A 432 -16.80 9.36 18.05
N GLU A 433 -16.69 9.55 19.35
CA GLU A 433 -15.67 8.93 20.21
C GLU A 433 -15.77 7.40 20.20
N GLU A 434 -16.96 6.82 20.35
CA GLU A 434 -17.16 5.35 20.30
C GLU A 434 -16.69 4.74 18.97
N LEU A 435 -17.07 5.38 17.85
CA LEU A 435 -16.71 4.95 16.51
C LEU A 435 -15.20 5.05 16.26
N TYR A 436 -14.59 6.15 16.69
CA TYR A 436 -13.16 6.36 16.63
C TYR A 436 -12.41 5.35 17.50
N ALA A 437 -12.85 5.13 18.74
CA ALA A 437 -12.28 4.16 19.67
C ALA A 437 -12.33 2.73 19.11
N CYS A 438 -13.40 2.35 18.39
CA CYS A 438 -13.48 1.05 17.74
C CYS A 438 -12.39 0.88 16.66
N ALA A 439 -12.20 1.90 15.81
CA ALA A 439 -11.17 1.88 14.78
C ALA A 439 -9.76 1.87 15.38
N MET A 440 -9.53 2.68 16.42
CA MET A 440 -8.27 2.72 17.15
C MET A 440 -7.99 1.43 17.89
N GLY A 441 -8.97 0.78 18.50
CA GLY A 441 -8.79 -0.54 19.12
C GLY A 441 -8.38 -1.61 18.12
N GLY A 442 -8.93 -1.57 16.91
CA GLY A 442 -8.49 -2.44 15.80
C GLY A 442 -7.03 -2.17 15.40
N ARG A 443 -6.64 -0.90 15.31
CA ARG A 443 -5.27 -0.48 15.06
C ARG A 443 -4.31 -0.87 16.20
N GLU A 444 -4.68 -0.68 17.45
CA GLU A 444 -3.85 -1.04 18.61
C GLU A 444 -3.64 -2.55 18.71
N GLY A 445 -4.67 -3.35 18.47
CA GLY A 445 -4.53 -4.81 18.41
C GLY A 445 -3.55 -5.25 17.32
N PHE A 446 -3.56 -4.56 16.19
CA PHE A 446 -2.62 -4.73 15.10
C PHE A 446 -1.20 -4.29 15.51
N GLU A 447 -1.04 -3.09 16.05
CA GLU A 447 0.25 -2.58 16.54
C GLU A 447 0.88 -3.48 17.61
N ARG A 448 0.07 -4.08 18.49
CA ARG A 448 0.54 -5.04 19.51
C ARG A 448 1.15 -6.29 18.89
N GLN A 449 0.60 -6.77 17.77
CA GLN A 449 1.15 -7.93 17.07
C GLN A 449 2.48 -7.58 16.36
N LEU A 450 2.60 -6.37 15.79
CA LEU A 450 3.87 -5.83 15.29
C LEU A 450 4.91 -5.73 16.41
N LEU A 451 4.52 -5.22 17.58
CA LEU A 451 5.39 -5.14 18.75
C LEU A 451 5.86 -6.52 19.19
N GLY A 452 4.95 -7.50 19.23
CA GLY A 452 5.30 -8.89 19.53
C GLY A 452 6.33 -9.45 18.55
N ALA A 453 6.18 -9.18 17.25
CA ALA A 453 7.15 -9.58 16.23
C ALA A 453 8.50 -8.86 16.36
N SER A 454 8.51 -7.58 16.74
CA SER A 454 9.74 -6.84 17.04
C SER A 454 10.44 -7.42 18.26
N GLN A 455 9.72 -7.70 19.35
CA GLN A 455 10.27 -8.34 20.54
C GLN A 455 10.80 -9.75 20.23
N GLU A 456 10.14 -10.49 19.35
CA GLU A 456 10.63 -11.78 18.88
C GLU A 456 11.90 -11.61 18.04
N ALA A 457 11.98 -10.61 17.16
CA ALA A 457 13.18 -10.29 16.40
C ALA A 457 14.34 -9.88 17.33
N ASP A 458 14.07 -9.11 18.38
CA ASP A 458 15.04 -8.73 19.40
C ASP A 458 15.55 -9.96 20.16
N LEU A 459 14.65 -10.84 20.61
CA LEU A 459 14.99 -12.12 21.24
C LEU A 459 15.82 -13.00 20.31
N ARG A 460 15.47 -13.07 19.02
CA ARG A 460 16.24 -13.79 18.01
C ARG A 460 17.60 -13.15 17.78
N SER A 461 17.72 -11.82 17.72
CA SER A 461 19.00 -11.13 17.59
C SER A 461 19.90 -11.41 18.80
N TRP A 462 19.34 -11.47 20.02
CA TRP A 462 20.06 -11.84 21.23
C TRP A 462 20.46 -13.30 21.23
N GLN A 463 19.56 -14.19 20.80
CA GLN A 463 19.85 -15.61 20.69
C GLN A 463 20.90 -15.87 19.61
N VAL A 464 20.85 -15.20 18.47
CA VAL A 464 21.80 -15.37 17.37
C VAL A 464 23.15 -14.78 17.76
N ASN A 465 23.21 -13.53 18.21
CA ASN A 465 24.47 -12.89 18.61
C ASN A 465 25.07 -13.55 19.87
N GLY A 466 24.25 -13.94 20.83
CA GLY A 466 24.67 -14.66 22.03
C GLY A 466 25.10 -16.10 21.73
N SER A 467 24.38 -16.82 20.87
CA SER A 467 24.75 -18.19 20.47
C SER A 467 25.95 -18.21 19.53
N LEU A 468 26.13 -17.22 18.65
CA LEU A 468 27.36 -17.06 17.85
C LEU A 468 28.57 -16.80 18.73
N ARG A 469 28.45 -15.91 19.72
CA ARG A 469 29.50 -15.68 20.72
C ARG A 469 29.83 -16.97 21.49
N LYS A 470 28.80 -17.70 21.94
CA LYS A 470 28.95 -18.96 22.68
C LYS A 470 29.49 -20.11 21.82
N LEU A 471 29.09 -20.19 20.55
CA LEU A 471 29.63 -21.15 19.57
C LEU A 471 31.09 -20.86 19.26
N GLN A 472 31.48 -19.58 19.14
CA GLN A 472 32.88 -19.19 18.98
C GLN A 472 33.71 -19.55 20.23
N GLU A 473 33.18 -19.35 21.44
CA GLU A 473 33.81 -19.81 22.69
C GLU A 473 34.00 -21.34 22.74
N VAL A 474 33.02 -22.11 22.25
CA VAL A 474 33.04 -23.58 22.29
C VAL A 474 33.92 -24.21 21.19
N TYR A 475 33.94 -23.64 19.98
CA TYR A 475 34.60 -24.23 18.80
C TYR A 475 35.98 -23.62 18.46
N GLY A 476 36.62 -22.91 19.38
CA GLY A 476 38.07 -22.73 19.36
C GLY A 476 38.64 -21.71 18.35
N THR A 477 37.81 -20.88 17.70
CA THR A 477 38.31 -19.54 17.34
C THR A 477 38.11 -18.72 18.60
N PRO A 478 39.15 -18.19 19.27
CA PRO A 478 38.95 -17.45 20.50
C PRO A 478 37.90 -16.40 20.19
N ALA A 479 36.75 -16.47 20.88
CA ALA A 479 35.78 -15.39 20.85
C ALA A 479 36.62 -14.13 20.99
N LYS A 480 36.61 -13.26 19.97
CA LYS A 480 37.36 -12.01 20.07
C LYS A 480 36.78 -11.39 21.32
N LYS A 481 37.52 -11.45 22.45
CA LYS A 481 37.21 -10.68 23.67
C LYS A 481 36.72 -9.36 23.14
N ASP A 482 35.55 -8.88 23.58
CA ASP A 482 35.05 -7.55 23.23
C ASP A 482 36.27 -6.63 23.28
N LYS A 483 36.81 -6.30 22.10
CA LYS A 483 38.07 -5.56 22.07
C LYS A 483 37.65 -4.22 22.62
N LYS A 484 38.42 -3.68 23.55
CA LYS A 484 38.13 -2.42 24.24
C LYS A 484 37.77 -1.25 23.28
N ASP A 485 38.08 -1.43 21.99
CA ASP A 485 37.96 -0.45 20.91
C ASP A 485 36.94 -0.82 19.81
N GLN A 486 36.07 -1.84 19.98
CA GLN A 486 35.01 -2.11 19.00
C GLN A 486 33.91 -1.04 19.08
N ILE A 487 33.58 -0.46 17.92
CA ILE A 487 32.52 0.53 17.76
C ILE A 487 31.26 -0.19 17.28
N ILE A 488 30.18 -0.01 18.03
CA ILE A 488 28.87 -0.58 17.74
C ILE A 488 27.85 0.56 17.70
N TYR A 489 27.09 0.67 16.62
CA TYR A 489 26.00 1.64 16.50
C TYR A 489 24.82 1.04 15.75
N PRO A 490 23.57 1.44 16.08
CA PRO A 490 22.37 0.87 15.49
C PRO A 490 22.13 1.40 14.08
N VAL A 491 21.44 0.58 13.29
CA VAL A 491 20.78 1.01 12.05
C VAL A 491 19.25 0.89 12.15
N GLY A 492 18.72 0.47 13.31
CA GLY A 492 17.29 0.26 13.54
C GLY A 492 16.85 -1.18 13.26
N GLY A 493 15.63 -1.53 13.63
CA GLY A 493 15.09 -2.89 13.41
C GLY A 493 15.80 -4.00 14.18
N GLY A 494 16.51 -3.67 15.27
CA GLY A 494 17.34 -4.62 16.03
C GLY A 494 18.75 -4.85 15.44
N GLU A 495 19.05 -4.25 14.29
CA GLU A 495 20.32 -4.39 13.59
C GLU A 495 21.36 -3.36 14.05
N VAL A 496 22.63 -3.80 14.11
CA VAL A 496 23.78 -2.98 14.50
C VAL A 496 24.94 -3.17 13.54
N ILE A 497 25.73 -2.12 13.34
CA ILE A 497 27.01 -2.19 12.64
C ILE A 497 28.12 -2.35 13.68
N ILE A 498 28.97 -3.36 13.50
CA ILE A 498 30.14 -3.63 14.35
C ILE A 498 31.40 -3.39 13.53
N GLY A 499 32.27 -2.50 14.00
CA GLY A 499 33.52 -2.16 13.32
C GLY A 499 34.66 -1.85 14.30
N MET A 500 35.88 -1.78 13.77
CA MET A 500 37.06 -1.39 14.56
C MET A 500 37.38 0.11 14.47
N ASN A 501 37.06 0.75 13.34
CA ASN A 501 37.35 2.16 13.11
C ASN A 501 36.11 2.85 12.52
N TYR A 502 35.69 3.95 13.13
CA TYR A 502 34.64 4.81 12.60
C TYR A 502 35.26 5.93 11.77
N LYS A 503 34.88 6.03 10.49
CA LYS A 503 35.21 7.17 9.65
C LYS A 503 34.11 8.22 9.77
N LYS A 504 34.44 9.42 10.24
CA LYS A 504 33.50 10.55 10.29
C LYS A 504 32.92 10.86 8.92
N LEU A 505 31.66 11.26 8.88
CA LEU A 505 30.90 11.56 7.66
C LEU A 505 31.59 12.59 6.77
N GLU A 506 32.20 13.62 7.37
CA GLU A 506 32.97 14.64 6.66
C GLU A 506 34.09 14.04 5.78
N ASN A 507 34.71 12.96 6.24
CA ASN A 507 35.84 12.29 5.60
C ASN A 507 35.43 11.11 4.71
N ARG A 508 34.14 10.77 4.59
CA ARG A 508 33.69 9.64 3.77
C ARG A 508 33.69 9.98 2.29
N PRO A 509 33.83 8.96 1.41
CA PRO A 509 33.58 9.16 0.00
C PRO A 509 32.18 9.76 -0.21
N ARG A 510 32.08 10.58 -1.24
CA ARG A 510 30.86 11.30 -1.59
C ARG A 510 30.17 10.61 -2.75
N GLY A 511 28.83 10.63 -2.72
CA GLY A 511 28.02 10.25 -3.86
C GLY A 511 28.02 11.31 -4.94
N GLU A 512 27.23 11.04 -5.97
CA GLU A 512 27.00 11.96 -7.09
C GLU A 512 26.09 13.11 -6.67
N THR A 513 26.24 14.26 -7.33
CA THR A 513 25.32 15.39 -7.17
C THR A 513 23.99 15.12 -7.88
N PRO A 514 22.88 15.76 -7.47
CA PRO A 514 21.60 15.62 -8.16
C PRO A 514 21.67 15.91 -9.66
N ASP A 515 22.44 16.93 -10.07
CA ASP A 515 22.60 17.29 -11.47
C ASP A 515 23.33 16.22 -12.28
N GLU A 516 24.35 15.59 -11.68
CA GLU A 516 25.07 14.47 -12.31
C GLU A 516 24.18 13.23 -12.47
N VAL A 517 23.41 12.89 -11.43
CA VAL A 517 22.46 11.76 -11.48
C VAL A 517 21.42 11.99 -12.57
N ASN A 518 20.81 13.18 -12.60
CA ASN A 518 19.81 13.55 -13.60
C ASN A 518 20.40 13.57 -15.02
N ARG A 519 21.62 14.11 -15.19
CA ARG A 519 22.32 14.13 -16.49
C ARG A 519 22.64 12.72 -16.97
N LYS A 520 23.22 11.87 -16.13
CA LYS A 520 23.57 10.48 -16.48
C LYS A 520 22.34 9.69 -16.92
N TRP A 521 21.22 9.85 -16.21
CA TRP A 521 19.98 9.18 -16.59
C TRP A 521 19.47 9.63 -17.97
N ARG A 522 19.48 10.95 -18.27
CA ARG A 522 19.11 11.48 -19.59
C ARG A 522 20.01 10.96 -20.71
N GLU A 523 21.33 10.97 -20.49
CA GLU A 523 22.31 10.45 -21.46
C GLU A 523 22.12 8.95 -21.72
N LEU A 524 21.82 8.17 -20.67
CA LEU A 524 21.58 6.73 -20.79
C LEU A 524 20.27 6.42 -21.52
N LYS A 525 19.15 7.13 -21.22
CA LYS A 525 17.91 7.01 -22.00
C LYS A 525 18.13 7.42 -23.46
N GLY A 526 18.87 8.51 -23.70
CA GLY A 526 19.23 8.97 -25.05
C GLY A 526 20.08 7.98 -25.85
N ARG A 527 20.98 7.24 -25.18
CA ARG A 527 21.78 6.17 -25.82
C ARG A 527 20.99 4.89 -26.04
N ALA A 528 20.05 4.56 -25.16
CA ALA A 528 19.15 3.41 -25.32
C ALA A 528 18.17 3.58 -26.50
N GLY A 529 17.86 4.82 -26.89
CA GLY A 529 17.15 5.12 -28.14
C GLY A 529 17.95 4.85 -29.43
N GLY A 530 19.26 4.55 -29.32
CA GLY A 530 20.14 4.35 -30.47
C GLY A 530 20.70 2.94 -30.67
N ARG A 531 20.79 2.10 -29.62
CA ARG A 531 21.21 0.68 -29.73
C ARG A 531 20.85 -0.05 -28.43
N GLY A 532 19.98 -1.05 -28.53
CA GLY A 532 19.60 -1.91 -27.41
C GLY A 532 20.80 -2.68 -26.86
N LYS A 533 21.25 -2.31 -25.66
CA LYS A 533 21.89 -3.22 -24.71
C LYS A 533 21.38 -2.87 -23.31
N LYS A 534 20.53 -3.75 -22.78
CA LYS A 534 20.09 -3.77 -21.38
C LYS A 534 21.28 -4.12 -20.51
N TYR A 535 21.54 -3.34 -19.47
CA TYR A 535 22.44 -3.73 -18.39
C TYR A 535 21.67 -4.62 -17.41
N GLU A 536 22.12 -5.86 -17.24
CA GLU A 536 21.80 -6.69 -16.09
C GLU A 536 22.47 -6.09 -14.85
N GLY A 537 21.72 -6.03 -13.73
CA GLY A 537 22.28 -5.71 -12.42
C GLY A 537 22.01 -4.29 -11.92
N MET A 538 20.74 -3.89 -11.85
CA MET A 538 20.21 -2.92 -10.88
C MET A 538 18.69 -3.05 -10.91
N ASP A 539 18.05 -3.16 -9.75
CA ASP A 539 16.60 -3.19 -9.63
C ASP A 539 16.03 -1.87 -10.19
N LEU A 540 15.42 -1.98 -11.37
CA LEU A 540 14.83 -0.88 -12.12
C LEU A 540 13.33 -0.89 -11.88
N ASP A 541 12.89 -0.07 -10.92
CA ASP A 541 11.52 0.44 -10.88
C ASP A 541 11.42 1.55 -11.92
N VAL A 542 11.01 1.21 -13.14
CA VAL A 542 10.70 2.19 -14.18
C VAL A 542 9.20 2.16 -14.41
N GLU A 543 8.51 3.19 -13.93
CA GLU A 543 7.27 3.66 -14.55
C GLU A 543 7.38 5.17 -14.79
N GLU A 544 7.00 5.52 -16.02
CA GLU A 544 6.82 6.88 -16.53
C GLU A 544 5.59 7.49 -15.85
N ASP A 545 5.81 8.40 -14.89
CA ASP A 545 4.77 9.35 -14.51
C ASP A 545 4.88 10.53 -15.49
N GLY A 546 3.92 10.62 -16.41
CA GLY A 546 3.58 11.88 -17.05
C GLY A 546 2.76 12.72 -16.10
N GLY A 547 3.21 13.94 -15.81
CA GLY A 547 2.48 14.91 -14.98
C GLY A 547 3.45 15.90 -14.33
N ASP A 548 3.64 17.03 -15.01
CA ASP A 548 4.55 18.12 -14.67
C ASP A 548 4.29 18.81 -13.32
N GLU A 549 5.40 19.28 -12.74
CA GLU A 549 5.64 20.32 -11.69
C GLU A 549 4.96 20.24 -10.31
#